data_AF-B2CSP1-F1
#
_entry.id   AF-B2CSP1-F1
#
_cell.length_a   1.000
_cell.length_b   1.000
_cell.length_c   1.000
_cell.angle_alpha   90.00
_cell.angle_beta   90.00
_cell.angle_gamma   90.00
#
_symmetry.space_group_name_H-M   'P 1'
#
loop_
_entity.id
_entity.type
_entity.pdbx_description
1 polymer ?
#
loop_
_entity_poly.entity_id
_entity_poly.type
_entity_poly.pdbx_seq_one_letter_code
_entity_poly.pdbx_strand_id
1 'polypeptide(L)'
;FRLCVIEPFAPDYKTNEPLDKGFKAIAEGCRDLRRLSVSGLLSDKAFKYIGKHAKKVRMLSIAFAGDSDLMLHHLLSGCESLKKLEIRDCPFGDTALLEHAAKLETMRSLWMSSCFVSFGACKLLSQKMPRLNVEVIDEHPPESRPESSPVERIYIY
;
A
#
# COMPACT_ATOMS: atom_id res chain seq x y z
N PHE A 1 -2.31 -9.76 13.61
CA PHE A 1 -3.63 -10.42 13.51
C PHE A 1 -4.23 -10.07 12.16
N ARG A 2 -5.19 -10.86 11.67
CA ARG A 2 -5.87 -10.62 10.38
C ARG A 2 -7.31 -10.19 10.69
N LEU A 3 -7.66 -8.97 10.35
CA LEU A 3 -9.06 -8.53 10.35
C LEU A 3 -9.42 -8.29 8.89
N CYS A 4 -9.93 -9.33 8.24
CA CYS A 4 -10.31 -9.27 6.84
C CYS A 4 -11.82 -9.47 6.73
N VAL A 5 -12.49 -8.49 6.14
CA VAL A 5 -13.83 -8.70 5.58
C VAL A 5 -13.63 -9.46 4.27
N ILE A 6 -14.30 -10.61 4.15
CA ILE A 6 -14.13 -11.54 3.02
C ILE A 6 -14.62 -10.89 1.72
N GLU A 7 -15.68 -10.09 1.82
CA GLU A 7 -16.28 -9.38 0.71
C GLU A 7 -15.49 -8.08 0.38
N PRO A 8 -15.06 -7.89 -0.88
CA PRO A 8 -14.41 -6.66 -1.33
C PRO A 8 -15.27 -5.44 -1.07
N PHE A 9 -14.67 -4.36 -0.55
CA PHE A 9 -15.37 -3.09 -0.30
C PHE A 9 -16.64 -3.20 0.58
N ALA A 10 -16.77 -4.25 1.39
CA ALA A 10 -17.93 -4.41 2.26
C ALA A 10 -17.91 -3.39 3.40
N PRO A 11 -19.00 -2.60 3.58
CA PRO A 11 -19.11 -1.65 4.67
C PRO A 11 -19.39 -2.33 6.01
N ASP A 12 -19.42 -1.53 7.07
CA ASP A 12 -19.91 -1.99 8.36
C ASP A 12 -21.37 -2.47 8.26
N TYR A 13 -21.63 -3.70 8.70
CA TYR A 13 -22.93 -4.37 8.51
C TYR A 13 -24.11 -3.69 9.25
N LYS A 14 -23.84 -2.82 10.23
CA LYS A 14 -24.88 -2.12 11.00
C LYS A 14 -25.12 -0.72 10.49
N THR A 15 -24.04 0.00 10.23
CA THR A 15 -24.06 1.43 9.91
C THR A 15 -24.01 1.70 8.41
N ASN A 16 -23.60 0.70 7.61
CA ASN A 16 -23.32 0.83 6.19
C ASN A 16 -22.24 1.89 5.88
N GLU A 17 -21.43 2.26 6.88
CA GLU A 17 -20.32 3.22 6.76
C GLU A 17 -18.99 2.49 6.49
N PRO A 18 -17.96 3.21 6.02
CA PRO A 18 -16.59 2.70 6.00
C PRO A 18 -16.09 2.27 7.39
N LEU A 19 -15.26 1.24 7.42
CA LEU A 19 -14.70 0.63 8.63
C LEU A 19 -13.57 1.46 9.28
N ASP A 20 -13.35 2.70 8.82
CA ASP A 20 -12.27 3.59 9.24
C ASP A 20 -12.18 3.76 10.75
N LYS A 21 -13.33 3.93 11.43
CA LYS A 21 -13.42 4.11 12.88
C LYS A 21 -12.94 2.86 13.63
N GLY A 22 -13.24 1.68 13.10
CA GLY A 22 -12.78 0.40 13.67
C GLY A 22 -11.26 0.27 13.58
N PHE A 23 -10.68 0.55 12.41
CA PHE A 23 -9.23 0.52 12.23
C PHE A 23 -8.50 1.63 12.98
N LYS A 24 -9.13 2.79 13.19
CA LYS A 24 -8.64 3.83 14.10
C LYS A 24 -8.50 3.28 15.52
N ALA A 25 -9.56 2.69 16.08
CA ALA A 25 -9.55 2.17 17.44
C ALA A 25 -8.47 1.09 17.62
N ILE A 26 -8.30 0.23 16.61
CA ILE A 26 -7.23 -0.77 16.59
C ILE A 26 -5.84 -0.12 16.59
N ALA A 27 -5.60 0.86 15.71
CA ALA A 27 -4.31 1.52 15.61
C ALA A 27 -3.95 2.30 16.90
N GLU A 28 -4.94 2.94 17.54
CA GLU A 28 -4.76 3.70 18.79
C GLU A 28 -4.59 2.78 20.03
N GLY A 29 -5.35 1.68 20.09
CA GLY A 29 -5.35 0.77 21.24
C GLY A 29 -4.23 -0.27 21.21
N CYS A 30 -3.91 -0.81 20.04
CA CYS A 30 -2.90 -1.87 19.87
C CYS A 30 -1.51 -1.30 19.55
N ARG A 31 -0.90 -0.58 20.49
CA ARG A 31 0.39 0.12 20.27
C ARG A 31 1.59 -0.79 19.95
N ASP A 32 1.49 -2.08 20.29
CA ASP A 32 2.49 -3.11 19.99
C ASP A 32 2.18 -3.93 18.73
N LEU A 33 1.23 -3.48 17.92
CA LEU A 33 0.86 -4.15 16.69
C LEU A 33 2.04 -4.22 15.72
N ARG A 34 2.45 -5.45 15.36
CA ARG A 34 3.56 -5.70 14.43
C ARG A 34 3.11 -6.18 13.04
N ARG A 35 1.94 -6.79 12.95
CA ARG A 35 1.40 -7.35 11.71
C ARG A 35 -0.09 -7.08 11.61
N LEU A 36 -0.49 -6.45 10.51
CA LEU A 36 -1.87 -6.09 10.23
C LEU A 36 -2.21 -6.48 8.79
N SER A 37 -3.40 -7.02 8.60
CA SER A 37 -3.99 -7.21 7.28
C SER A 37 -5.36 -6.55 7.28
N VAL A 38 -5.67 -5.79 6.23
CA VAL A 38 -6.89 -4.97 6.13
C VAL A 38 -7.64 -5.27 4.83
N SER A 39 -8.97 -5.32 4.92
CA SER A 39 -9.89 -5.38 3.79
C SER A 39 -11.28 -4.91 4.23
N GLY A 40 -12.17 -4.65 3.26
CA GLY A 40 -13.49 -4.04 3.46
C GLY A 40 -13.51 -2.58 3.00
N LEU A 41 -14.66 -1.90 3.13
CA LEU A 41 -14.78 -0.50 2.74
C LEU A 41 -13.94 0.39 3.67
N LEU A 42 -12.80 0.86 3.17
CA LEU A 42 -11.85 1.68 3.92
C LEU A 42 -11.42 2.86 3.06
N SER A 43 -11.55 4.05 3.60
CA SER A 43 -11.11 5.28 2.95
C SER A 43 -9.65 5.59 3.28
N ASP A 44 -9.07 6.60 2.64
CA ASP A 44 -7.73 7.10 2.97
C ASP A 44 -7.59 7.51 4.45
N LYS A 45 -8.70 7.82 5.13
CA LYS A 45 -8.71 8.17 6.57
C LYS A 45 -8.26 7.00 7.43
N ALA A 46 -8.65 5.76 7.11
CA ALA A 46 -8.19 4.59 7.86
C ALA A 46 -6.66 4.51 7.87
N PHE A 47 -6.04 4.76 6.72
CA PHE A 47 -4.59 4.70 6.54
C PHE A 47 -3.87 5.89 7.15
N LYS A 48 -4.50 7.06 7.20
CA LYS A 48 -4.04 8.18 8.03
C LYS A 48 -3.95 7.79 9.50
N TYR A 49 -4.97 7.11 10.06
CA TYR A 49 -4.92 6.64 11.45
C TYR A 49 -3.85 5.57 11.67
N ILE A 50 -3.74 4.61 10.75
CA ILE A 50 -2.71 3.56 10.82
C ILE A 50 -1.31 4.20 10.80
N GLY A 51 -1.01 5.08 9.83
CA GLY A 51 0.28 5.78 9.76
C GLY A 51 0.56 6.63 11.00
N LYS A 52 -0.46 7.23 11.59
CA LYS A 52 -0.30 8.06 12.80
C LYS A 52 -0.04 7.23 14.06
N HIS A 53 -0.68 6.08 14.23
CA HIS A 53 -0.70 5.38 15.53
C HIS A 53 0.02 4.03 15.52
N ALA A 54 0.06 3.31 14.40
CA ALA A 54 0.59 1.95 14.30
C ALA A 54 2.12 1.93 14.08
N LYS A 55 2.88 2.67 14.91
CA LYS A 55 4.32 2.91 14.74
C LYS A 55 5.22 1.67 14.73
N LYS A 56 4.75 0.59 15.37
CA LYS A 56 5.48 -0.69 15.48
C LYS A 56 5.09 -1.72 14.40
N VAL A 57 4.19 -1.38 13.48
CA VAL A 57 3.81 -2.27 12.37
C VAL A 57 5.02 -2.50 11.48
N ARG A 58 5.35 -3.78 11.26
CA ARG A 58 6.44 -4.25 10.40
C ARG A 58 5.93 -4.88 9.11
N MET A 59 4.74 -5.46 9.13
CA MET A 59 4.13 -6.11 7.97
C MET A 59 2.69 -5.65 7.84
N LEU A 60 2.36 -5.10 6.68
CA LEU A 60 1.01 -4.65 6.35
C LEU A 60 0.59 -5.26 5.02
N SER A 61 -0.61 -5.84 4.99
CA SER A 61 -1.21 -6.39 3.77
C SER A 61 -2.58 -5.75 3.56
N ILE A 62 -2.85 -5.25 2.36
CA ILE A 62 -4.02 -4.43 2.02
C ILE A 62 -4.68 -4.99 0.77
N ALA A 63 -6.01 -5.14 0.81
CA ALA A 63 -6.79 -5.52 -0.36
C ALA A 63 -8.10 -4.74 -0.42
N PHE A 64 -8.47 -4.27 -1.61
CA PHE A 64 -9.77 -3.63 -1.88
C PHE A 64 -10.06 -2.45 -0.95
N ALA A 65 -9.13 -1.50 -0.85
CA ALA A 65 -9.20 -0.40 0.11
C ALA A 65 -8.47 0.86 -0.38
N GLY A 66 -8.80 1.99 0.24
CA GLY A 66 -8.27 3.31 -0.11
C GLY A 66 -9.08 3.99 -1.21
N ASP A 67 -8.91 5.30 -1.32
CA ASP A 67 -9.55 6.13 -2.34
C ASP A 67 -8.52 6.70 -3.32
N SER A 68 -7.28 6.89 -2.88
CA SER A 68 -6.22 7.52 -3.68
C SER A 68 -4.79 7.18 -3.22
N ASP A 69 -3.82 7.82 -3.86
CA ASP A 69 -2.40 7.80 -3.48
C ASP A 69 -2.10 8.26 -2.06
N LEU A 70 -3.01 9.03 -1.44
CA LEU A 70 -2.85 9.48 -0.06
C LEU A 70 -2.76 8.33 0.93
N MET A 71 -3.41 7.19 0.65
CA MET A 71 -3.27 5.96 1.43
C MET A 71 -1.79 5.60 1.58
N LEU A 72 -1.05 5.47 0.46
CA LEU A 72 0.34 5.03 0.55
C LEU A 72 1.22 6.10 1.18
N HIS A 73 0.99 7.38 0.86
CA HIS A 73 1.69 8.49 1.50
C HIS A 73 1.61 8.37 3.03
N HIS A 74 0.40 8.16 3.60
CA HIS A 74 0.22 8.02 5.04
C HIS A 74 0.97 6.81 5.62
N LEU A 75 1.02 5.70 4.89
CA LEU A 75 1.71 4.49 5.34
C LEU A 75 3.22 4.64 5.30
N LEU A 76 3.79 5.14 4.21
CA LEU A 76 5.24 5.28 4.05
C LEU A 76 5.82 6.37 4.93
N SER A 77 5.11 7.49 5.11
CA SER A 77 5.52 8.57 6.01
C SER A 77 5.30 8.23 7.50
N GLY A 78 4.22 7.50 7.82
CA GLY A 78 3.79 7.30 9.20
C GLY A 78 4.29 6.01 9.86
N CYS A 79 4.38 4.90 9.13
CA CYS A 79 4.75 3.60 9.68
C CYS A 79 6.28 3.45 9.75
N GLU A 80 6.87 3.98 10.82
CA GLU A 80 8.32 4.03 11.04
C GLU A 80 8.98 2.64 10.98
N SER A 81 8.35 1.63 11.60
CA SER A 81 8.88 0.26 11.66
C SER A 81 8.56 -0.61 10.44
N LEU A 82 7.91 -0.08 9.41
CA LEU A 82 7.44 -0.89 8.28
C LEU A 82 8.61 -1.56 7.56
N LYS A 83 8.47 -2.86 7.29
CA LYS A 83 9.46 -3.68 6.57
C LYS A 83 8.87 -4.41 5.38
N LYS A 84 7.60 -4.79 5.43
CA LYS A 84 6.91 -5.43 4.31
C LYS A 84 5.56 -4.77 4.09
N LEU A 85 5.29 -4.39 2.86
CA LEU A 85 4.00 -3.87 2.43
C LEU A 85 3.54 -4.65 1.21
N GLU A 86 2.33 -5.20 1.29
CA GLU A 86 1.69 -5.95 0.22
C GLU A 86 0.34 -5.30 -0.07
N ILE A 87 0.10 -4.90 -1.32
CA ILE A 87 -1.11 -4.18 -1.72
C ILE A 87 -1.69 -4.84 -2.96
N ARG A 88 -2.99 -5.10 -2.98
CA ARG A 88 -3.69 -5.53 -4.20
C ARG A 88 -5.00 -4.82 -4.39
N ASP A 89 -5.37 -4.57 -5.64
CA ASP A 89 -6.70 -4.06 -6.01
C ASP A 89 -7.05 -2.76 -5.26
N CYS A 90 -6.10 -1.82 -5.21
CA CYS A 90 -6.23 -0.53 -4.52
C CYS A 90 -5.89 0.63 -5.47
N PRO A 91 -6.50 1.82 -5.29
CA PRO A 91 -6.33 2.96 -6.19
C PRO A 91 -5.02 3.73 -5.95
N PHE A 92 -3.91 3.01 -6.01
CA PHE A 92 -2.57 3.53 -5.83
C PHE A 92 -1.83 3.69 -7.17
N GLY A 93 -1.24 4.84 -7.43
CA GLY A 93 -0.43 5.19 -8.59
C GLY A 93 0.95 5.76 -8.25
N ASP A 94 1.44 6.66 -9.09
CA ASP A 94 2.88 6.95 -9.17
C ASP A 94 3.41 7.88 -8.07
N THR A 95 2.56 8.79 -7.58
CA THR A 95 3.02 9.99 -6.86
C THR A 95 3.63 9.60 -5.53
N ALA A 96 2.88 8.85 -4.72
CA ALA A 96 3.36 8.45 -3.41
C ALA A 96 4.49 7.41 -3.47
N LEU A 97 4.61 6.63 -4.56
CA LEU A 97 5.75 5.72 -4.78
C LEU A 97 7.06 6.52 -4.91
N LEU A 98 7.04 7.52 -5.79
CA LEU A 98 8.21 8.32 -6.15
C LEU A 98 8.59 9.34 -5.07
N GLU A 99 7.60 9.90 -4.38
CA GLU A 99 7.79 10.81 -3.23
C GLU A 99 8.54 10.11 -2.10
N HIS A 100 8.15 8.88 -1.77
CA HIS A 100 8.69 8.11 -0.63
C HIS A 100 9.74 7.07 -1.03
N ALA A 101 10.39 7.23 -2.18
CA ALA A 101 11.37 6.28 -2.71
C ALA A 101 12.48 5.92 -1.69
N ALA A 102 12.95 6.89 -0.91
CA ALA A 102 13.97 6.66 0.13
C ALA A 102 13.49 5.74 1.26
N LYS A 103 12.19 5.72 1.57
CA LYS A 103 11.61 4.82 2.57
C LYS A 103 11.75 3.35 2.14
N LEU A 104 11.67 3.08 0.84
CA LEU A 104 11.74 1.73 0.28
C LEU A 104 13.10 1.07 0.57
N GLU A 105 14.20 1.83 0.58
CA GLU A 105 15.54 1.31 0.95
C GLU A 105 15.64 0.88 2.42
N THR A 106 14.76 1.39 3.28
CA THR A 106 14.70 1.00 4.70
C THR A 106 13.81 -0.23 4.92
N MET A 107 13.00 -0.57 3.93
CA MET A 107 12.08 -1.70 3.95
C MET A 107 12.81 -2.96 3.45
N ARG A 108 12.20 -4.11 3.69
CA ARG A 108 12.65 -5.38 3.11
C ARG A 108 12.00 -5.62 1.76
N SER A 109 10.73 -5.27 1.61
CA SER A 109 10.07 -5.36 0.32
C SER A 109 8.76 -4.57 0.27
N LEU A 110 8.39 -4.19 -0.95
CA LEU A 110 7.08 -3.72 -1.35
C LEU A 110 6.59 -4.61 -2.50
N TRP A 111 5.37 -5.13 -2.39
CA TRP A 111 4.71 -5.86 -3.46
C TRP A 111 3.37 -5.21 -3.76
N MET A 112 3.08 -5.01 -5.05
CA MET A 112 1.81 -4.46 -5.49
C MET A 112 1.26 -5.23 -6.70
N SER A 113 -0.05 -5.40 -6.75
CA SER A 113 -0.77 -6.02 -7.87
C SER A 113 -2.05 -5.28 -8.17
N SER A 114 -2.46 -5.21 -9.43
CA SER A 114 -3.74 -4.60 -9.83
C SER A 114 -3.92 -3.20 -9.24
N CYS A 115 -2.85 -2.41 -9.27
CA CYS A 115 -2.82 -1.01 -8.88
C CYS A 115 -2.60 -0.15 -10.15
N PHE A 116 -2.53 1.17 -9.98
CA PHE A 116 -2.34 2.14 -11.07
C PHE A 116 -0.89 2.65 -11.19
N VAL A 117 0.10 1.90 -10.69
CA VAL A 117 1.52 2.25 -10.85
C VAL A 117 1.91 2.09 -12.31
N SER A 118 2.38 3.16 -12.93
CA SER A 118 2.77 3.17 -14.32
C SER A 118 4.14 2.54 -14.55
N PHE A 119 4.36 2.00 -15.74
CA PHE A 119 5.67 1.49 -16.15
C PHE A 119 6.76 2.57 -16.13
N GLY A 120 6.40 3.80 -16.48
CA GLY A 120 7.28 4.97 -16.41
C GLY A 120 7.74 5.26 -14.98
N ALA A 121 6.84 5.19 -14.00
CA ALA A 121 7.20 5.34 -12.59
C ALA A 121 8.13 4.24 -12.10
N CYS A 122 7.94 2.99 -12.56
CA CYS A 122 8.84 1.88 -12.25
C CYS A 122 10.26 2.14 -12.77
N LYS A 123 10.39 2.58 -14.03
CA LYS A 123 11.69 2.97 -14.62
C LYS A 123 12.33 4.15 -13.88
N LEU A 124 11.55 5.18 -13.57
CA LEU A 124 12.06 6.36 -12.88
C LEU A 124 12.54 6.00 -11.47
N LEU A 125 11.81 5.15 -10.77
CA LEU A 125 12.21 4.65 -9.45
C LEU A 125 13.55 3.89 -9.52
N SER A 126 13.71 2.97 -10.48
CA SER A 126 14.94 2.19 -10.62
C SER A 126 16.16 3.05 -10.99
N GLN A 127 15.96 4.09 -11.81
CA GLN A 127 17.01 5.07 -12.12
C GLN A 127 17.39 5.93 -10.91
N LYS A 128 16.40 6.37 -10.14
CA LYS A 128 16.62 7.23 -8.96
C LYS A 128 17.22 6.47 -7.78
N MET A 129 16.89 5.19 -7.63
CA MET A 129 17.24 4.35 -6.48
C MET A 129 18.03 3.11 -6.93
N PRO A 130 19.31 3.24 -7.32
CA PRO A 130 20.09 2.16 -7.92
C PRO A 130 20.40 0.99 -6.96
N ARG A 131 20.10 1.14 -5.66
CA ARG A 131 20.23 0.07 -4.66
C ARG A 131 18.98 -0.79 -4.51
N LEU A 132 17.87 -0.39 -5.12
CA LEU A 132 16.62 -1.14 -5.12
C LEU A 132 16.54 -2.00 -6.39
N ASN A 133 16.15 -3.25 -6.22
CA ASN A 133 15.67 -4.04 -7.35
C ASN A 133 14.20 -3.68 -7.59
N VAL A 134 13.85 -3.31 -8.82
CA VAL A 134 12.49 -2.99 -9.23
C VAL A 134 12.06 -3.99 -10.29
N GLU A 135 11.36 -5.03 -9.88
CA GLU A 135 10.88 -6.09 -10.76
C GLU A 135 9.44 -5.80 -11.19
N VAL A 136 9.25 -5.57 -12.49
CA VAL A 136 7.92 -5.52 -13.12
C VAL A 136 7.57 -6.92 -13.57
N ILE A 137 6.45 -7.45 -13.07
CA ILE A 137 5.96 -8.80 -13.38
C ILE A 137 4.64 -8.65 -14.12
N ASP A 138 4.67 -8.88 -15.41
CA ASP A 138 3.54 -8.63 -16.30
C ASP A 138 3.64 -9.54 -17.53
N GLU A 139 2.50 -9.92 -18.09
CA GLU A 139 2.42 -10.78 -19.27
C GLU A 139 2.82 -10.07 -20.58
N HIS A 140 2.72 -8.73 -20.63
CA HIS A 140 3.05 -7.99 -21.84
C HIS A 140 4.53 -7.59 -21.88
N PRO A 141 5.23 -7.79 -23.02
CA PRO A 141 6.64 -7.47 -23.16
C PRO A 141 6.91 -5.96 -22.94
N PRO A 142 8.08 -5.59 -22.37
CA PRO A 142 8.41 -4.19 -22.05
C PRO A 142 8.48 -3.26 -23.26
N GLU A 143 8.91 -3.79 -24.41
CA GLU A 143 9.25 -3.02 -25.62
C GLU A 143 8.02 -2.38 -26.30
N SER A 144 6.84 -2.98 -26.13
CA SER A 144 5.59 -2.49 -26.71
C SER A 144 4.78 -1.61 -25.75
N ARG A 145 5.33 -1.31 -24.56
CA ARG A 145 4.56 -0.73 -23.46
C ARG A 145 4.68 0.80 -23.37
N PRO A 146 3.58 1.55 -23.46
CA PRO A 146 3.58 2.98 -23.15
C PRO A 146 3.97 3.22 -21.68
N GLU A 147 4.77 4.25 -21.41
CA GLU A 147 5.20 4.55 -20.04
C GLU A 147 4.05 4.92 -19.10
N SER A 148 2.95 5.43 -19.64
CA SER A 148 1.73 5.75 -18.88
C SER A 148 0.89 4.54 -18.50
N SER A 149 1.16 3.36 -19.07
CA SER A 149 0.34 2.17 -18.79
C SER A 149 0.63 1.59 -17.41
N PRO A 150 -0.40 1.16 -16.66
CA PRO A 150 -0.20 0.51 -15.38
C PRO A 150 0.50 -0.84 -15.56
N VAL A 151 1.30 -1.23 -14.57
CA VAL A 151 1.89 -2.57 -14.49
C VAL A 151 0.95 -3.52 -13.75
N GLU A 152 0.89 -4.78 -14.18
CA GLU A 152 0.07 -5.79 -13.52
C GLU A 152 0.57 -6.02 -12.08
N ARG A 153 1.88 -6.21 -11.92
CA ARG A 153 2.53 -6.38 -10.62
C ARG A 153 3.91 -5.73 -10.58
N ILE A 154 4.28 -5.28 -9.40
CA ILE A 154 5.62 -4.75 -9.09
C ILE A 154 6.11 -5.33 -7.78
N TYR A 155 7.38 -5.72 -7.76
CA TYR A 155 8.09 -6.15 -6.56
C TYR A 155 9.38 -5.34 -6.39
N ILE A 156 9.53 -4.71 -5.24
CA ILE A 156 10.68 -3.86 -4.90
C ILE A 156 11.35 -4.40 -3.64
N TYR A 157 12.68 -4.54 -3.63
CA TYR A 157 13.47 -5.03 -2.50
C TYR A 157 14.93 -4.58 -2.52
#